data_AF-A0A836PLJ1-F1
#
_entry.id   AF-A0A836PLJ1-F1
#
_cell.length_a   1.000
_cell.length_b   1.000
_cell.length_c   1.000
_cell.angle_alpha   90.00
_cell.angle_beta   90.00
_cell.angle_gamma   90.00
#
_symmetry.space_group_name_H-M   'P 1'
#
loop_
_entity.id
_entity.type
_entity.pdbx_description
1 polymer ?
#
loop_
_entity_poly.entity_id
_entity_poly.type
_entity_poly.pdbx_seq_one_letter_code
_entity_poly.pdbx_strand_id
1 'polypeptide(L)'
;MTTKISNEEIIKLVENDHWIHGKSLRLIERENNLSNDTIRKRCISLGIKTKSRKQSIIENEKHIDRPVGDKHWSKTNPELLAKCANESSLRMKEDNPINKDGVAELIAETKSKLYAVNPTFHESLFIDILESLNVNYEFQIPISKYIPDFKIGNVLIELDGRGHASRKATDIIRDQFLCGLGFYVVRINQDSLFDKRSKKPMLRPNKLIRVIEDLIPSLNVSCLLPSVTCKYRVVVRKPNPFTEVIY
;
A
#
# COMPACT_ATOMS: atom_id res chain seq x y z
N MET A 1 32.65 -26.55 23.34
CA MET A 1 32.24 -27.96 23.47
C MET A 1 30.76 -27.98 23.81
N THR A 2 29.89 -28.49 22.94
CA THR A 2 28.46 -28.65 23.24
C THR A 2 28.28 -29.89 24.10
N THR A 3 27.96 -29.70 25.38
CA THR A 3 27.61 -30.76 26.32
C THR A 3 26.40 -31.52 25.77
N LYS A 4 26.55 -32.82 25.53
CA LYS A 4 25.42 -33.67 25.11
C LYS A 4 24.59 -33.97 26.36
N ILE A 5 23.44 -33.31 26.47
CA ILE A 5 22.43 -33.60 27.49
C ILE A 5 21.61 -34.83 27.07
N SER A 6 21.33 -35.72 28.03
CA SER A 6 20.53 -36.92 27.81
C SER A 6 19.03 -36.59 27.67
N ASN A 7 18.25 -37.49 27.06
CA ASN A 7 16.80 -37.31 26.96
C ASN A 7 16.12 -37.28 28.34
N GLU A 8 16.64 -38.05 29.31
CA GLU A 8 16.12 -38.11 30.68
C GLU A 8 16.32 -36.78 31.42
N GLU A 9 17.49 -36.14 31.25
CA GLU A 9 17.75 -34.82 31.82
C GLU A 9 16.86 -33.75 31.19
N ILE A 10 16.60 -33.82 29.88
CA ILE A 10 15.66 -32.91 29.22
C ILE A 10 14.25 -33.04 29.81
N ILE A 11 13.77 -34.28 30.04
CA ILE A 11 12.46 -34.52 30.66
C ILE A 11 12.42 -33.89 32.06
N LYS A 12 13.43 -34.16 32.89
CA LYS A 12 13.51 -33.60 34.25
C LYS A 12 13.53 -32.07 34.25
N LEU A 13 14.30 -31.45 33.36
CA LEU A 13 14.35 -29.99 33.23
C LEU A 13 13.00 -29.41 32.80
N VAL A 14 12.30 -30.06 31.88
CA VAL A 14 10.99 -29.57 31.43
C VAL A 14 9.93 -29.76 32.51
N GLU A 15 9.89 -30.91 33.18
CA GLU A 15 8.93 -31.17 34.26
C GLU A 15 9.14 -30.25 35.46
N ASN A 16 10.38 -30.16 35.97
CA ASN A 16 10.64 -29.37 37.15
C ASN A 16 10.65 -27.86 36.83
N ASP A 17 11.47 -27.44 35.87
CA ASP A 17 11.71 -26.01 35.72
C ASP A 17 10.65 -25.33 34.86
N HIS A 18 10.15 -25.99 33.80
CA HIS A 18 9.16 -25.40 32.91
C HIS A 18 7.72 -25.59 33.41
N TRP A 19 7.36 -26.80 33.84
CA TRP A 19 6.00 -27.08 34.29
C TRP A 19 5.74 -26.59 35.72
N ILE A 20 6.59 -26.96 36.68
CA ILE A 20 6.40 -26.60 38.11
C ILE A 20 6.81 -25.14 38.36
N HIS A 21 8.00 -24.72 37.94
CA HIS A 21 8.52 -23.38 38.23
C HIS A 21 8.20 -22.32 37.17
N GLY A 22 7.49 -22.68 36.09
CA GLY A 22 7.06 -21.75 35.06
C GLY A 22 8.19 -21.14 34.22
N LYS A 23 9.45 -21.57 34.37
CA LYS A 23 10.57 -21.00 33.62
C LYS A 23 10.35 -21.16 32.11
N SER A 24 10.73 -20.16 31.34
CA SER A 24 10.76 -20.32 29.88
C SER A 24 11.83 -21.34 29.48
N LEU A 25 11.58 -22.16 28.44
CA LEU A 25 12.58 -23.11 27.92
C LEU A 25 13.92 -22.43 27.61
N ARG A 26 13.87 -21.17 27.17
CA ARG A 26 15.05 -20.35 26.86
C ARG A 26 15.88 -20.01 28.10
N LEU A 27 15.23 -19.77 29.23
CA LEU A 27 15.91 -19.51 30.49
C LEU A 27 16.61 -20.78 30.98
N ILE A 28 15.92 -21.93 30.91
CA ILE A 28 16.47 -23.23 31.26
C ILE A 28 17.71 -23.55 30.40
N GLU A 29 17.65 -23.29 29.09
CA GLU A 29 18.80 -23.44 28.20
C GLU A 29 19.99 -22.59 28.64
N ARG A 30 19.78 -21.33 29.02
CA ARG A 30 20.86 -20.43 29.46
C ARG A 30 21.49 -20.88 30.77
N GLU A 31 20.67 -21.24 31.76
CA GLU A 31 21.14 -21.70 33.08
C GLU A 31 21.95 -23.01 32.98
N ASN A 32 21.63 -23.85 32.00
CA ASN A 32 22.30 -25.13 31.76
C ASN A 32 23.38 -25.06 30.67
N ASN A 33 23.76 -23.86 30.21
CA ASN A 33 24.75 -23.65 29.13
C ASN A 33 24.46 -24.44 27.84
N LEU A 34 23.19 -24.60 27.50
CA LEU A 34 22.73 -25.29 26.29
C LEU A 34 22.58 -24.31 25.12
N SER A 35 22.82 -24.80 23.90
CA SER A 35 22.56 -24.05 22.68
C SER A 35 21.08 -23.69 22.53
N ASN A 36 20.80 -22.62 21.80
CA ASN A 36 19.44 -22.16 21.54
C ASN A 36 18.58 -23.25 20.88
N ASP A 37 17.35 -23.40 21.35
CA ASP A 37 16.35 -24.38 20.88
C ASP A 37 16.72 -25.86 21.14
N THR A 38 17.78 -26.15 21.88
CA THR A 38 18.16 -27.54 22.23
C THR A 38 17.01 -28.26 22.92
N ILE A 39 16.42 -27.64 23.95
CA ILE A 39 15.35 -28.26 24.74
C ILE A 39 14.09 -28.38 23.88
N ARG A 40 13.73 -27.31 23.17
CA ARG A 40 12.52 -27.27 22.33
C ARG A 40 12.55 -28.37 21.25
N LYS A 41 13.66 -28.53 20.54
CA LYS A 41 13.81 -29.57 19.50
C LYS A 41 13.69 -30.97 20.09
N ARG A 42 14.27 -31.20 21.27
CA ARG A 42 14.18 -32.50 21.98
C ARG A 42 12.75 -32.78 22.44
N CYS A 43 12.04 -31.79 22.98
CA CYS A 43 10.63 -31.94 23.35
C CYS A 43 9.77 -32.36 22.16
N ILE A 44 9.96 -31.72 20.99
CA ILE A 44 9.24 -32.09 19.75
C ILE A 44 9.54 -33.54 19.36
N SER A 45 10.82 -33.92 19.36
CA SER A 45 11.23 -35.29 19.02
C SER A 45 10.69 -36.35 19.98
N LEU A 46 10.47 -36.00 21.25
CA LEU A 46 9.99 -36.89 22.30
C LEU A 46 8.47 -36.81 22.51
N GLY A 47 7.76 -35.95 21.76
CA GLY A 47 6.32 -35.74 21.95
C GLY A 47 5.94 -35.03 23.27
N ILE A 48 6.90 -34.38 23.93
CA ILE A 48 6.68 -33.65 25.18
C ILE A 48 5.97 -32.33 24.87
N LYS A 49 4.77 -32.17 25.43
CA LYS A 49 4.05 -30.89 25.36
C LYS A 49 4.82 -29.83 26.14
N THR A 50 4.90 -28.63 25.59
CA THR A 50 5.47 -27.46 26.25
C THR A 50 4.43 -26.34 26.27
N LYS A 51 4.47 -25.47 27.27
CA LYS A 51 3.57 -24.31 27.34
C LYS A 51 3.89 -23.39 26.16
N SER A 52 2.85 -22.87 25.52
CA SER A 52 3.05 -21.83 24.50
C SER A 52 3.74 -20.61 25.12
N ARG A 53 4.48 -19.84 24.30
CA ARG A 53 5.06 -18.57 24.75
C ARG A 53 4.01 -17.66 25.40
N LYS A 54 2.79 -17.65 24.87
CA LYS A 54 1.65 -16.90 25.42
C LYS A 54 1.28 -17.39 26.83
N GLN A 55 1.15 -18.70 27.05
CA GLN A 55 0.84 -19.26 28.38
C GLN A 55 1.96 -19.00 29.39
N SER A 56 3.21 -19.18 28.99
CA SER A 56 4.35 -18.90 29.87
C SER A 56 4.42 -17.41 30.25
N ILE A 57 4.06 -16.49 29.34
CA ILE A 57 3.92 -15.07 29.68
C ILE A 57 2.77 -14.85 30.64
N ILE A 58 1.59 -15.45 30.42
CA ILE A 58 0.42 -15.28 31.29
C ILE A 58 0.70 -15.77 32.73
N GLU A 59 1.39 -16.90 32.89
CA GLU A 59 1.70 -17.47 34.20
C GLU A 59 2.82 -16.71 34.94
N ASN A 60 3.78 -16.14 34.20
CA ASN A 60 4.91 -15.40 34.79
C ASN A 60 4.67 -13.89 34.89
N GLU A 61 3.73 -13.32 34.14
CA GLU A 61 3.26 -11.97 34.38
C GLU A 61 2.63 -11.97 35.77
N LYS A 62 3.39 -11.52 36.79
CA LYS A 62 2.80 -11.00 38.03
C LYS A 62 1.63 -10.15 37.59
N HIS A 63 0.40 -10.52 37.95
CA HIS A 63 -0.81 -9.93 37.42
C HIS A 63 -0.67 -8.40 37.37
N ILE A 64 -0.32 -7.87 36.20
CA ILE A 64 -0.22 -6.44 36.01
C ILE A 64 -1.66 -6.05 35.81
N ASP A 65 -2.27 -5.51 36.86
CA ASP A 65 -3.60 -4.92 36.73
C ASP A 65 -3.48 -3.79 35.70
N ARG A 66 -3.89 -4.09 34.46
CA ARG A 66 -3.88 -3.12 33.37
C ARG A 66 -5.17 -2.35 33.53
N PRO A 67 -5.13 -1.10 34.01
CA PRO A 67 -6.36 -0.37 34.22
C PRO A 67 -7.07 -0.20 32.89
N VAL A 68 -8.33 -0.62 32.84
CA VAL A 68 -9.20 -0.55 31.64
C VAL A 68 -10.24 0.54 31.79
N GLY A 69 -10.87 0.91 30.66
CA GLY A 69 -11.96 1.89 30.64
C GLY A 69 -11.50 3.26 31.17
N ASP A 70 -12.27 3.82 32.10
CA ASP A 70 -12.02 5.16 32.65
C ASP A 70 -10.78 5.22 33.54
N LYS A 71 -10.34 4.08 34.08
CA LYS A 71 -9.09 3.98 34.85
C LYS A 71 -7.85 3.95 33.94
N HIS A 72 -8.03 3.69 32.64
CA HIS A 72 -6.92 3.58 31.70
C HIS A 72 -6.09 4.88 31.68
N TRP A 73 -4.76 4.76 31.67
CA TRP A 73 -3.86 5.91 31.78
C TRP A 73 -4.15 7.01 30.74
N SER A 74 -4.50 6.63 29.52
CA SER A 74 -4.84 7.57 28.45
C SER A 74 -6.11 8.39 28.72
N LYS A 75 -7.04 7.87 29.54
CA LYS A 75 -8.27 8.58 29.95
C LYS A 75 -8.02 9.50 31.12
N THR A 76 -7.17 9.08 32.06
CA THR A 76 -6.80 9.89 33.23
C THR A 76 -5.77 10.97 32.91
N ASN A 77 -5.05 10.87 31.78
CA ASN A 77 -3.99 11.81 31.39
C ASN A 77 -4.08 12.24 29.90
N PRO A 78 -5.19 12.86 29.47
CA PRO A 78 -5.40 13.19 28.05
C PRO A 78 -4.38 14.20 27.50
N GLU A 79 -3.93 15.16 28.31
CA GLU A 79 -2.93 16.16 27.90
C GLU A 79 -1.55 15.55 27.67
N LEU A 80 -1.10 14.69 28.59
CA LEU A 80 0.17 13.97 28.42
C LEU A 80 0.10 13.01 27.24
N LEU A 81 -1.03 12.34 27.04
CA LEU A 81 -1.24 11.50 25.86
C LEU A 81 -1.11 12.30 24.57
N ALA A 82 -1.77 13.46 24.50
CA ALA A 82 -1.69 14.34 23.33
C ALA A 82 -0.26 14.82 23.09
N LYS A 83 0.47 15.18 24.16
CA LYS A 83 1.88 15.56 24.09
C LYS A 83 2.75 14.41 23.56
N CYS A 84 2.65 13.21 24.14
CA CYS A 84 3.41 12.05 23.69
C CYS A 84 3.05 11.65 22.25
N ALA A 85 1.78 11.76 21.87
CA ALA A 85 1.34 11.51 20.49
C ALA A 85 1.95 12.52 19.51
N ASN A 86 2.00 13.80 19.89
CA ASN A 86 2.64 14.84 19.10
C ASN A 86 4.15 14.60 18.98
N GLU A 87 4.86 14.39 20.09
CA GLU A 87 6.29 14.07 20.10
C GLU A 87 6.60 12.83 19.26
N SER A 88 5.77 11.77 19.37
CA SER A 88 5.92 10.59 18.52
C SER A 88 5.67 10.90 17.05
N SER A 89 4.67 11.73 16.73
CA SER A 89 4.40 12.16 15.35
C SER A 89 5.55 12.98 14.77
N LEU A 90 6.13 13.88 15.55
CA LEU A 90 7.29 14.69 15.15
C LEU A 90 8.50 13.81 14.86
N ARG A 91 8.87 12.91 15.78
CA ARG A 91 9.96 11.95 15.55
C ARG A 91 9.74 11.12 14.30
N MET A 92 8.50 10.64 14.09
CA MET A 92 8.16 9.89 12.88
C MET A 92 8.20 10.73 11.59
N LYS A 93 8.09 12.05 11.66
CA LYS A 93 8.20 12.95 10.51
C LYS A 93 9.66 13.33 10.23
N GLU A 94 10.41 13.67 11.27
CA GLU A 94 11.82 14.08 11.18
C GLU A 94 12.70 12.95 10.63
N ASP A 95 12.56 11.74 11.18
CA ASP A 95 13.37 10.60 10.79
C ASP A 95 12.72 9.71 9.71
N ASN A 96 11.65 10.19 9.05
CA ASN A 96 11.00 9.37 8.03
C ASN A 96 11.92 9.24 6.81
N PRO A 97 12.36 8.02 6.44
CA PRO A 97 13.18 7.84 5.26
C PRO A 97 12.48 8.33 3.97
N ILE A 98 11.14 8.33 3.95
CA ILE A 98 10.36 8.80 2.78
C ILE A 98 10.50 10.30 2.52
N ASN A 99 10.88 11.07 3.55
CA ASN A 99 11.05 12.52 3.46
C ASN A 99 12.46 12.91 3.03
N LYS A 100 13.38 11.94 2.89
CA LYS A 100 14.72 12.20 2.35
C LYS A 100 14.62 12.45 0.84
N ASP A 101 15.36 13.43 0.36
CA ASP A 101 15.38 13.81 -1.05
C ASP A 101 15.71 12.60 -1.94
N GLY A 102 14.92 12.40 -3.01
CA GLY A 102 15.10 11.33 -3.98
C GLY A 102 14.54 9.96 -3.56
N VAL A 103 14.21 9.73 -2.29
CA VAL A 103 13.68 8.42 -1.85
C VAL A 103 12.28 8.18 -2.42
N ALA A 104 11.45 9.23 -2.48
CA ALA A 104 10.10 9.12 -3.03
C ALA A 104 10.13 8.79 -4.54
N GLU A 105 11.05 9.40 -5.28
CA GLU A 105 11.32 9.14 -6.70
C GLU A 105 11.77 7.69 -6.92
N LEU A 106 12.74 7.20 -6.13
CA LEU A 106 13.21 5.80 -6.22
C LEU A 106 12.09 4.79 -5.93
N ILE A 107 11.22 5.10 -4.97
CA ILE A 107 10.03 4.29 -4.68
C ILE A 107 9.07 4.30 -5.88
N ALA A 108 8.85 5.48 -6.48
CA ALA A 108 7.99 5.62 -7.65
C ALA A 108 8.54 4.84 -8.85
N GLU A 109 9.84 4.92 -9.13
CA GLU A 109 10.50 4.14 -10.19
C GLU A 109 10.35 2.63 -9.98
N THR A 110 10.54 2.17 -8.73
CA THR A 110 10.40 0.75 -8.40
C THR A 110 8.96 0.27 -8.60
N LYS A 111 7.98 1.06 -8.16
CA LYS A 111 6.56 0.76 -8.31
C LYS A 111 6.09 0.83 -9.76
N SER A 112 6.57 1.80 -10.52
CA SER A 112 6.28 1.98 -11.95
C SER A 112 6.57 0.69 -12.72
N LYS A 113 7.76 0.11 -12.51
CA LYS A 113 8.15 -1.17 -13.13
C LYS A 113 7.21 -2.31 -12.73
N LEU A 114 6.80 -2.36 -11.47
CA LEU A 114 5.87 -3.40 -10.99
C LEU A 114 4.47 -3.26 -11.61
N TYR A 115 3.95 -2.03 -11.70
CA TYR A 115 2.64 -1.73 -12.27
C TYR A 115 2.62 -1.97 -13.79
N ALA A 116 3.68 -1.59 -14.49
CA ALA A 116 3.82 -1.85 -15.92
C ALA A 116 3.75 -3.35 -16.29
N VAL A 117 4.23 -4.24 -15.42
CA VAL A 117 4.24 -5.69 -15.66
C VAL A 117 2.86 -6.33 -15.45
N ASN A 118 2.03 -5.78 -14.57
CA ASN A 118 0.75 -6.37 -14.19
C ASN A 118 -0.39 -5.34 -14.33
N PRO A 119 -0.73 -4.93 -15.56
CA PRO A 119 -1.81 -3.98 -15.79
C PRO A 119 -3.14 -4.54 -15.28
N THR A 120 -3.99 -3.66 -14.75
CA THR A 120 -5.36 -4.04 -14.40
C THR A 120 -6.17 -4.33 -15.66
N PHE A 121 -7.30 -5.03 -15.53
CA PHE A 121 -8.19 -5.30 -16.67
C PHE A 121 -8.60 -4.02 -17.42
N HIS A 122 -8.83 -2.92 -16.71
CA HIS A 122 -9.21 -1.65 -17.31
C HIS A 122 -8.04 -0.97 -18.02
N GLU A 123 -6.83 -1.07 -17.48
CA GLU A 123 -5.61 -0.58 -18.12
C GLU A 123 -5.29 -1.37 -19.40
N SER A 124 -5.34 -2.71 -19.35
CA SER A 124 -5.15 -3.54 -20.55
C SER A 124 -6.16 -3.21 -21.64
N LEU A 125 -7.42 -3.04 -21.27
CA LEU A 125 -8.45 -2.63 -22.21
C LEU A 125 -8.15 -1.26 -22.83
N PHE A 126 -7.58 -0.33 -22.06
CA PHE A 126 -7.21 0.99 -22.55
C PHE A 126 -5.98 0.96 -23.45
N ILE A 127 -4.99 0.12 -23.12
CA ILE A 127 -3.83 -0.20 -23.96
C ILE A 127 -4.30 -0.67 -25.34
N ASP A 128 -5.16 -1.69 -25.40
CA ASP A 128 -5.67 -2.26 -26.66
C ASP A 128 -6.32 -1.18 -27.55
N ILE A 129 -7.02 -0.21 -26.93
CA ILE A 129 -7.61 0.92 -27.66
C ILE A 129 -6.54 1.83 -28.23
N LEU A 130 -5.60 2.29 -27.40
CA LEU A 130 -4.56 3.21 -27.84
C LEU A 130 -3.73 2.59 -28.98
N GLU A 131 -3.44 1.29 -28.88
CA GLU A 131 -2.77 0.53 -29.93
C GLU A 131 -3.62 0.41 -31.19
N SER A 132 -4.92 0.12 -31.07
CA SER A 132 -5.83 0.07 -32.23
C SER A 132 -5.97 1.41 -32.96
N LEU A 133 -5.73 2.52 -32.25
CA LEU A 133 -5.76 3.88 -32.78
C LEU A 133 -4.38 4.37 -33.25
N ASN A 134 -3.34 3.55 -33.11
CA ASN A 134 -1.95 3.89 -33.41
C ASN A 134 -1.48 5.17 -32.68
N VAL A 135 -1.89 5.32 -31.41
CA VAL A 135 -1.51 6.44 -30.55
C VAL A 135 -0.23 6.08 -29.80
N ASN A 136 0.78 6.93 -29.86
CA ASN A 136 2.00 6.77 -29.05
C ASN A 136 1.72 7.17 -27.61
N TYR A 137 1.97 6.26 -26.66
CA TYR A 137 1.78 6.49 -25.24
C TYR A 137 2.93 5.90 -24.41
N GLU A 138 3.07 6.41 -23.19
CA GLU A 138 3.94 5.84 -22.16
C GLU A 138 3.05 5.34 -21.02
N PHE A 139 3.27 4.11 -20.56
CA PHE A 139 2.45 3.45 -19.53
C PHE A 139 3.17 3.41 -18.19
N GLN A 140 2.47 3.78 -17.11
CA GLN A 140 2.94 3.70 -15.73
C GLN A 140 4.32 4.34 -15.51
N ILE A 141 4.61 5.49 -16.13
CA ILE A 141 5.92 6.14 -15.99
C ILE A 141 6.03 6.96 -14.68
N PRO A 142 7.20 7.00 -14.03
CA PRO A 142 7.38 7.85 -12.85
C PRO A 142 7.59 9.31 -13.27
N ILE A 143 6.84 10.23 -12.65
CA ILE A 143 7.01 11.68 -12.76
C ILE A 143 7.19 12.23 -11.34
N SER A 144 8.44 12.51 -10.96
CA SER A 144 8.84 12.72 -9.56
C SER A 144 8.34 11.55 -8.70
N LYS A 145 7.56 11.83 -7.65
CA LYS A 145 7.01 10.83 -6.73
C LYS A 145 5.68 10.21 -7.15
N TYR A 146 5.14 10.61 -8.30
CA TYR A 146 3.83 10.14 -8.79
C TYR A 146 3.99 9.24 -10.02
N ILE A 147 3.02 8.37 -10.22
CA ILE A 147 2.97 7.44 -11.35
C ILE A 147 1.56 7.56 -11.95
N PRO A 148 1.39 8.35 -13.01
CA PRO A 148 0.16 8.33 -13.79
C PRO A 148 0.01 7.01 -14.56
N ASP A 149 -1.23 6.60 -14.83
CA ASP A 149 -1.49 5.36 -15.57
C ASP A 149 -0.97 5.46 -17.00
N PHE A 150 -1.26 6.57 -17.70
CA PHE A 150 -0.78 6.80 -19.05
C PHE A 150 -0.29 8.24 -19.24
N LYS A 151 0.67 8.41 -20.15
CA LYS A 151 1.09 9.72 -20.68
C LYS A 151 1.04 9.70 -22.20
N ILE A 152 0.43 10.73 -22.78
CA ILE A 152 0.36 10.98 -24.23
C ILE A 152 0.78 12.43 -24.43
N GLY A 153 1.97 12.67 -25.00
CA GLY A 153 2.53 14.02 -25.09
C GLY A 153 2.64 14.68 -23.71
N ASN A 154 1.92 15.80 -23.52
CA ASN A 154 1.81 16.56 -22.26
C ASN A 154 0.50 16.27 -21.48
N VAL A 155 -0.24 15.24 -21.85
CA VAL A 155 -1.48 14.82 -21.17
C VAL A 155 -1.20 13.55 -20.36
N LEU A 156 -1.55 13.59 -19.07
CA LEU A 156 -1.54 12.45 -18.16
C LEU A 156 -2.97 11.95 -17.99
N ILE A 157 -3.16 10.64 -18.06
CA ILE A 157 -4.47 10.00 -17.92
C ILE A 157 -4.45 9.09 -16.70
N GLU A 158 -5.51 9.16 -15.90
CA GLU A 158 -5.72 8.38 -14.68
C GLU A 158 -7.08 7.68 -14.75
N LEU A 159 -7.09 6.36 -14.55
CA LEU A 159 -8.27 5.50 -14.56
C LEU A 159 -8.77 5.32 -13.11
N ASP A 160 -9.56 6.28 -12.64
CA ASP A 160 -10.07 6.30 -11.26
C ASP A 160 -11.06 5.17 -10.99
N GLY A 161 -10.79 4.41 -9.92
CA GLY A 161 -11.67 3.37 -9.43
C GLY A 161 -12.88 3.87 -8.61
N ARG A 162 -13.78 2.96 -8.23
CA ARG A 162 -14.90 3.29 -7.32
C ARG A 162 -14.47 3.74 -5.92
N GLY A 163 -13.22 3.45 -5.52
CA GLY A 163 -12.69 3.72 -4.18
C GLY A 163 -12.26 5.16 -3.91
N HIS A 164 -12.35 6.09 -4.88
CA HIS A 164 -11.77 7.44 -4.76
C HIS A 164 -12.59 8.44 -3.94
N ALA A 165 -13.78 8.07 -3.45
CA ALA A 165 -14.64 8.99 -2.69
C ALA A 165 -13.95 9.56 -1.42
N SER A 166 -13.03 8.80 -0.80
CA SER A 166 -12.28 9.21 0.40
C SER A 166 -10.89 9.81 0.13
N ARG A 167 -10.41 9.86 -1.13
CA ARG A 167 -9.02 10.26 -1.48
C ARG A 167 -8.91 11.63 -2.16
N LYS A 168 -10.00 12.39 -2.23
CA LYS A 168 -10.09 13.65 -2.98
C LYS A 168 -8.95 14.65 -2.68
N ALA A 169 -8.54 14.80 -1.42
CA ALA A 169 -7.51 15.77 -1.06
C ALA A 169 -6.12 15.39 -1.62
N THR A 170 -5.73 14.13 -1.48
CA THR A 170 -4.46 13.63 -2.03
C THR A 170 -4.44 13.71 -3.54
N ASP A 171 -5.57 13.36 -4.17
CA ASP A 171 -5.75 13.47 -5.62
C ASP A 171 -5.60 14.92 -6.11
N ILE A 172 -6.18 15.89 -5.40
CA ILE A 172 -6.04 17.32 -5.73
C ILE A 172 -4.59 17.78 -5.62
N ILE A 173 -3.88 17.43 -4.54
CA ILE A 173 -2.48 17.82 -4.34
C ILE A 173 -1.59 17.21 -5.43
N ARG A 174 -1.84 15.94 -5.79
CA ARG A 174 -1.15 15.27 -6.90
C ARG A 174 -1.38 16.00 -8.22
N ASP A 175 -2.64 16.27 -8.56
CA ASP A 175 -2.99 16.91 -9.82
C ASP A 175 -2.41 18.32 -9.90
N GLN A 176 -2.47 19.10 -8.82
CA GLN A 176 -1.88 20.45 -8.75
C GLN A 176 -0.37 20.42 -8.98
N PHE A 177 0.33 19.47 -8.36
CA PHE A 177 1.77 19.31 -8.57
C PHE A 177 2.09 18.98 -10.03
N LEU A 178 1.39 17.99 -10.61
CA LEU A 178 1.61 17.58 -12.00
C LEU A 178 1.25 18.69 -12.99
N CYS A 179 0.16 19.42 -12.76
CA CYS A 179 -0.18 20.60 -13.56
C CYS A 179 0.84 21.73 -13.41
N GLY A 180 1.44 21.90 -12.23
CA GLY A 180 2.56 22.82 -12.01
C GLY A 180 3.81 22.48 -12.82
N LEU A 181 3.98 21.20 -13.19
CA LEU A 181 5.04 20.75 -14.10
C LEU A 181 4.69 20.91 -15.58
N GLY A 182 3.52 21.47 -15.92
CA GLY A 182 3.10 21.72 -17.30
C GLY A 182 2.21 20.65 -17.92
N PHE A 183 1.79 19.65 -17.15
CA PHE A 183 0.92 18.57 -17.65
C PHE A 183 -0.57 18.89 -17.56
N TYR A 184 -1.34 18.42 -18.54
CA TYR A 184 -2.79 18.25 -18.36
C TYR A 184 -3.04 16.95 -17.61
N VAL A 185 -3.96 16.94 -16.64
CA VAL A 185 -4.36 15.70 -15.96
C VAL A 185 -5.81 15.41 -16.28
N VAL A 186 -6.05 14.26 -16.90
CA VAL A 186 -7.35 13.79 -17.35
C VAL A 186 -7.75 12.55 -16.54
N ARG A 187 -8.76 12.69 -15.69
CA ARG A 187 -9.29 11.58 -14.88
C ARG A 187 -10.56 11.01 -15.48
N ILE A 188 -10.60 9.69 -15.53
CA ILE A 188 -11.70 8.92 -16.12
C ILE A 188 -12.17 7.89 -15.09
N ASN A 189 -13.46 7.84 -14.82
CA ASN A 189 -14.00 6.79 -13.96
C ASN A 189 -13.99 5.45 -14.71
N GLN A 190 -13.32 4.42 -14.17
CA GLN A 190 -13.21 3.09 -14.78
C GLN A 190 -14.56 2.44 -15.11
N ASP A 191 -15.64 2.76 -14.38
CA ASP A 191 -16.99 2.23 -14.66
C ASP A 191 -17.51 2.67 -16.03
N SER A 192 -16.92 3.73 -16.61
CA SER A 192 -17.23 4.17 -17.96
C SER A 192 -16.62 3.30 -19.06
N LEU A 193 -15.63 2.45 -18.73
CA LEU A 193 -14.94 1.61 -19.70
C LEU A 193 -15.61 0.23 -19.87
N PHE A 194 -16.39 -0.22 -18.91
CA PHE A 194 -16.94 -1.59 -18.90
C PHE A 194 -18.39 -1.65 -18.43
N ASP A 195 -19.25 -2.25 -19.25
CA ASP A 195 -20.64 -2.47 -18.89
C ASP A 195 -20.77 -3.78 -18.14
N LYS A 196 -20.98 -3.68 -16.84
CA LYS A 196 -21.15 -4.84 -15.96
C LYS A 196 -22.37 -5.68 -16.32
N ARG A 197 -23.42 -5.08 -16.91
CA ARG A 197 -24.66 -5.80 -17.26
C ARG A 197 -24.46 -6.65 -18.50
N SER A 198 -23.90 -6.08 -19.56
CA SER A 198 -23.64 -6.82 -20.80
C SER A 198 -22.35 -7.63 -20.78
N LYS A 199 -21.50 -7.45 -19.75
CA LYS A 199 -20.13 -7.99 -19.67
C LYS A 199 -19.29 -7.65 -20.91
N LYS A 200 -19.62 -6.54 -21.56
CA LYS A 200 -18.92 -6.05 -22.74
C LYS A 200 -18.15 -4.79 -22.37
N PRO A 201 -17.01 -4.52 -23.02
CA PRO A 201 -16.42 -3.20 -22.98
C PRO A 201 -17.48 -2.18 -23.37
N MET A 202 -17.79 -1.22 -22.49
CA MET A 202 -18.68 -0.10 -22.82
C MET A 202 -17.87 0.98 -23.50
N LEU A 203 -17.04 0.57 -24.46
CA LEU A 203 -16.07 1.45 -25.07
C LEU A 203 -16.77 2.31 -26.11
N ARG A 204 -17.01 3.56 -25.72
CA ARG A 204 -17.07 4.65 -26.68
C ARG A 204 -15.97 5.65 -26.33
N PRO A 205 -14.69 5.28 -26.53
CA PRO A 205 -13.53 6.11 -26.17
C PRO A 205 -13.57 7.47 -26.87
N ASN A 206 -14.41 7.64 -27.89
CA ASN A 206 -14.60 8.85 -28.69
C ASN A 206 -14.63 10.15 -27.89
N LYS A 207 -15.33 10.24 -26.75
CA LYS A 207 -15.34 11.51 -25.98
C LYS A 207 -13.96 11.77 -25.37
N LEU A 208 -13.31 10.74 -24.82
CA LEU A 208 -11.97 10.86 -24.30
C LEU A 208 -10.97 11.17 -25.42
N ILE A 209 -11.02 10.41 -26.52
CA ILE A 209 -10.14 10.62 -27.67
C ILE A 209 -10.31 12.03 -28.21
N ARG A 210 -11.53 12.54 -28.35
CA ARG A 210 -11.78 13.94 -28.71
C ARG A 210 -11.19 14.93 -27.71
N VAL A 211 -11.33 14.67 -26.41
CA VAL A 211 -10.68 15.51 -25.39
C VAL A 211 -9.16 15.46 -25.54
N ILE A 212 -8.57 14.30 -25.83
CA ILE A 212 -7.13 14.16 -26.05
C ILE A 212 -6.71 14.86 -27.35
N GLU A 213 -7.46 14.72 -28.45
CA GLU A 213 -7.25 15.43 -29.72
C GLU A 213 -7.31 16.95 -29.54
N ASP A 214 -8.31 17.45 -28.79
CA ASP A 214 -8.46 18.87 -28.47
C ASP A 214 -7.26 19.39 -27.66
N LEU A 215 -6.71 18.56 -26.76
CA LEU A 215 -5.55 18.90 -25.92
C LEU A 215 -4.21 18.71 -26.65
N ILE A 216 -4.15 17.82 -27.63
CA ILE A 216 -2.98 17.48 -28.42
C ILE A 216 -3.36 17.56 -29.91
N PRO A 217 -3.38 18.78 -30.51
CA PRO A 217 -3.82 18.96 -31.89
C PRO A 217 -2.97 18.20 -32.92
N SER A 218 -1.75 17.80 -32.55
CA SER A 218 -0.87 16.97 -33.39
C SER A 218 -1.23 15.49 -33.40
N LEU A 219 -2.21 15.05 -32.60
CA LEU A 219 -2.64 13.67 -32.54
C LEU A 219 -3.52 13.35 -33.77
N ASN A 220 -2.93 12.74 -34.79
CA ASN A 220 -3.67 12.27 -35.96
C ASN A 220 -4.30 10.89 -35.68
N VAL A 221 -5.52 10.88 -35.16
CA VAL A 221 -6.29 9.63 -35.01
C VAL A 221 -6.89 9.27 -36.37
N SER A 222 -6.43 8.17 -36.96
CA SER A 222 -6.75 7.80 -38.35
C SER A 222 -8.10 7.06 -38.52
N CYS A 223 -8.86 6.85 -37.43
CA CYS A 223 -10.06 6.02 -37.47
C CYS A 223 -11.37 6.84 -37.45
N LEU A 224 -12.39 6.37 -38.17
CA LEU A 224 -13.74 6.92 -38.11
C LEU A 224 -14.40 6.57 -36.77
N LEU A 225 -14.51 7.57 -35.88
CA LEU A 225 -15.19 7.42 -34.60
C LEU A 225 -16.72 7.31 -34.80
N PRO A 226 -17.41 6.30 -34.24
CA PRO A 226 -18.87 6.17 -34.35
C PRO A 226 -19.62 7.34 -33.65
N SER A 227 -20.85 7.64 -34.09
CA SER A 227 -21.64 8.77 -33.55
C SER A 227 -22.03 8.56 -32.07
N VAL A 228 -21.97 9.64 -31.28
CA VAL A 228 -22.04 9.58 -29.81
C VAL A 228 -23.45 9.92 -29.31
N THR A 229 -24.02 9.13 -28.39
CA THR A 229 -25.30 9.42 -27.72
C THR A 229 -25.25 9.43 -26.18
N CYS A 230 -24.11 9.11 -25.55
CA CYS A 230 -24.00 9.02 -24.08
C CYS A 230 -23.10 10.10 -23.46
N LYS A 231 -23.49 10.58 -22.27
CA LYS A 231 -22.76 11.56 -21.45
C LYS A 231 -21.70 10.85 -20.60
N TYR A 232 -20.43 10.93 -21.01
CA TYR A 232 -19.29 10.57 -20.17
C TYR A 232 -18.83 11.76 -19.33
N ARG A 233 -18.42 11.52 -18.08
CA ARG A 233 -17.83 12.53 -17.19
C ARG A 233 -16.31 12.37 -17.20
N VAL A 234 -15.63 13.32 -17.83
CA VAL A 234 -14.17 13.42 -17.82
C VAL A 234 -13.81 14.64 -16.98
N VAL A 235 -12.84 14.52 -16.09
CA VAL A 235 -12.33 15.68 -15.34
C VAL A 235 -10.99 16.06 -15.94
N VAL A 236 -10.91 17.29 -16.46
CA VAL A 236 -9.67 17.82 -17.04
C VAL A 236 -9.12 18.90 -16.10
N ARG A 237 -7.87 18.74 -15.70
CA ARG A 237 -7.08 19.75 -15.00
C ARG A 237 -6.05 20.32 -15.96
N LYS A 238 -5.97 21.65 -16.05
CA LYS A 238 -5.10 22.34 -17.00
C LYS A 238 -3.76 22.70 -16.32
N PRO A 239 -2.66 22.78 -17.09
CA PRO A 239 -1.46 23.49 -16.68
C PRO A 239 -1.86 24.92 -16.31
N ASN A 240 -1.45 25.36 -15.12
CA ASN A 240 -1.96 26.53 -14.35
C ASN A 240 -3.22 26.27 -13.49
N PRO A 241 -3.07 26.32 -12.14
CA PRO A 241 -4.11 25.92 -11.19
C PRO A 241 -5.29 26.90 -11.03
N PHE A 242 -5.36 27.99 -11.81
CA PHE A 242 -6.35 29.05 -11.60
C PHE A 242 -7.60 28.98 -12.51
N THR A 243 -7.73 27.98 -13.38
CA THR A 243 -8.93 27.82 -14.24
C THR A 243 -9.31 26.36 -14.41
N GLU A 244 -10.33 25.90 -13.68
CA GLU A 244 -11.01 24.64 -13.98
C GLU A 244 -12.00 24.82 -15.14
N VAL A 245 -12.00 23.91 -16.12
CA VAL A 245 -13.06 23.81 -17.15
C VAL A 245 -13.59 22.38 -17.13
N ILE A 246 -14.90 22.23 -16.89
CA ILE A 246 -15.59 20.94 -16.85
C ILE A 246 -16.19 20.68 -18.24
N TYR A 247 -15.89 19.52 -18.84
CA TYR A 247 -16.36 19.08 -20.17
C TYR A 247 -17.33 17.88 -20.11
#